data_AF-A0A6S6SSP9-F1
#
_entry.id   AF-A0A6S6SSP9-F1
#
_cell.length_a   1.000
_cell.length_b   1.000
_cell.length_c   1.000
_cell.angle_alpha   90.00
_cell.angle_beta   90.00
_cell.angle_gamma   90.00
#
_symmetry.space_group_name_H-M   'P 1'
#
loop_
_entity.id
_entity.type
_entity.pdbx_description
1 polymer ?
#
loop_
_entity_poly.entity_id
_entity_poly.type
_entity_poly.pdbx_seq_one_letter_code
_entity_poly.pdbx_strand_id
1 'polypeptide(L)'
;MTTDNRPVPFSLRIEPTMREKIESLARANSRSVNSQIVWMLDAYLDSGLPSFEEVDEPTKEEFKKIAREVFEEEVRQMVKEKLAKANQ
;
A
#
# COMPACT_ATOMS: atom_id res chain seq x y z
N MET A 1 27.95 -23.48 -17.24
CA MET A 1 27.72 -22.30 -16.38
C MET A 1 26.25 -22.29 -16.02
N THR A 2 25.91 -22.51 -14.75
CA THR A 2 24.54 -22.38 -14.25
C THR A 2 24.30 -20.91 -13.94
N THR A 3 23.64 -20.19 -14.85
CA THR A 3 23.18 -18.82 -14.59
C THR A 3 22.00 -18.90 -13.62
N ASP A 4 22.31 -18.73 -12.34
CA ASP A 4 21.31 -18.51 -11.30
C ASP A 4 20.67 -17.13 -11.55
N ASN A 5 19.52 -17.13 -12.23
CA ASN A 5 18.77 -15.92 -12.61
C ASN A 5 17.86 -15.41 -11.48
N ARG A 6 18.18 -15.70 -10.21
CA ARG A 6 17.36 -15.20 -9.10
C ARG A 6 17.54 -13.68 -8.95
N PRO A 7 16.46 -12.93 -8.70
CA PRO A 7 16.56 -11.50 -8.42
C PRO A 7 17.48 -11.25 -7.22
N VAL A 8 18.35 -10.26 -7.33
CA VAL A 8 19.21 -9.84 -6.21
C VAL A 8 18.31 -9.26 -5.11
N PRO A 9 18.38 -9.76 -3.86
CA PRO A 9 17.56 -9.25 -2.79
C PRO A 9 17.96 -7.80 -2.45
N PHE A 10 16.97 -6.91 -2.38
CA PHE A 10 17.17 -5.52 -1.97
C PHE A 10 16.78 -5.33 -0.50
N SER A 11 17.67 -4.74 0.29
CA SER A 11 17.44 -4.51 1.72
C SER A 11 16.85 -3.12 1.95
N LEU A 12 15.66 -3.07 2.55
CA LEU A 12 14.95 -1.83 2.89
C LEU A 12 15.14 -1.50 4.37
N ARG A 13 15.52 -0.25 4.65
CA ARG A 13 15.47 0.32 5.99
C ARG A 13 14.11 0.99 6.17
N ILE A 14 13.28 0.42 7.05
CA ILE A 14 11.93 0.87 7.32
C ILE A 14 11.81 1.07 8.82
N GLU A 15 11.24 2.19 9.24
CA GLU A 15 10.96 2.47 10.65
C GLU A 15 10.14 1.34 11.29
N PRO A 16 10.39 0.96 12.56
CA PRO A 16 9.74 -0.16 13.21
C PRO A 16 8.20 -0.08 13.17
N THR A 17 7.65 1.11 13.43
CA THR A 17 6.20 1.33 13.44
C THR A 17 5.56 1.16 12.06
N MET A 18 6.27 1.51 10.99
CA MET A 18 5.80 1.27 9.62
C MET A 18 5.92 -0.21 9.24
N ARG A 19 7.01 -0.86 9.65
CA ARG A 19 7.20 -2.31 9.44
C ARG A 19 6.06 -3.10 10.07
N GLU A 20 5.69 -2.81 11.31
CA GLU A 20 4.57 -3.46 12.01
C GLU A 20 3.24 -3.30 11.25
N LYS A 21 2.98 -2.11 10.71
CA LYS A 21 1.78 -1.86 9.90
C LYS A 21 1.78 -2.68 8.61
N ILE A 22 2.91 -2.72 7.90
CA ILE A 22 3.06 -3.50 6.66
C ILE A 22 2.89 -5.00 6.96
N GLU A 23 3.45 -5.49 8.06
CA GLU A 23 3.29 -6.88 8.50
C GLU A 23 1.84 -7.22 8.84
N SER A 24 1.12 -6.31 9.52
CA SER A 24 -0.30 -6.48 9.82
C SER A 24 -1.14 -6.56 8.53
N LEU A 25 -0.90 -5.66 7.59
CA LEU A 25 -1.57 -5.66 6.27
C LEU A 25 -1.25 -6.93 5.48
N ALA A 26 0.01 -7.36 5.48
CA ALA A 26 0.43 -8.58 4.81
C ALA A 26 -0.30 -9.81 5.38
N ARG A 27 -0.41 -9.92 6.71
CA ARG A 27 -1.17 -11.00 7.36
C ARG A 27 -2.66 -10.95 7.02
N ALA A 28 -3.27 -9.76 7.09
CA ALA A 28 -4.69 -9.59 6.77
C ALA A 28 -5.01 -9.99 5.32
N ASN A 29 -4.08 -9.72 4.40
CA ASN A 29 -4.22 -10.03 2.98
C ASN A 29 -3.69 -11.42 2.59
N SER A 30 -3.24 -12.24 3.55
CA SER A 30 -2.59 -13.54 3.29
C SER A 30 -1.42 -13.45 2.29
N ARG A 31 -0.62 -12.38 2.38
CA ARG A 31 0.57 -12.12 1.54
C ARG A 31 1.84 -12.19 2.38
N SER A 32 2.97 -12.43 1.71
CA SER A 32 4.28 -12.16 2.32
C SER A 32 4.50 -10.65 2.47
N VAL A 33 5.34 -10.24 3.41
CA VAL A 33 5.72 -8.83 3.58
C VAL A 33 6.31 -8.25 2.30
N ASN A 34 7.16 -9.02 1.61
CA ASN A 34 7.74 -8.62 0.34
C ASN A 34 6.67 -8.41 -0.74
N SER A 35 5.75 -9.36 -0.89
CA SER A 35 4.65 -9.26 -1.86
C SER A 35 3.72 -8.08 -1.55
N GLN A 36 3.48 -7.78 -0.28
CA GLN A 36 2.69 -6.62 0.12
C GLN A 36 3.41 -5.30 -0.21
N ILE A 37 4.73 -5.22 0.00
CA ILE A 37 5.53 -4.04 -0.37
C ILE A 37 5.52 -3.83 -1.89
N VAL A 38 5.76 -4.88 -2.67
CA VAL A 38 5.74 -4.81 -4.14
C VAL A 38 4.37 -4.34 -4.63
N TRP A 39 3.28 -4.93 -4.14
CA TRP A 39 1.92 -4.51 -4.51
C TRP A 39 1.63 -3.03 -4.18
N MET A 40 2.11 -2.54 -3.03
CA MET A 40 1.95 -1.13 -2.66
C MET A 40 2.77 -0.19 -3.55
N LEU A 41 3.98 -0.61 -3.96
CA LEU A 41 4.81 0.15 -4.88
C LEU A 41 4.21 0.17 -6.28
N ASP A 42 3.70 -0.96 -6.77
CA ASP A 42 3.02 -1.04 -8.06
C ASP A 42 1.77 -0.15 -8.07
N ALA A 43 0.94 -0.21 -7.00
CA ALA A 43 -0.21 0.67 -6.86
C ALA A 43 0.18 2.16 -6.81
N TYR A 44 1.31 2.49 -6.18
CA TYR A 44 1.83 3.86 -6.16
C TYR A 44 2.26 4.31 -7.56
N LEU A 45 2.94 3.46 -8.33
CA LEU A 45 3.36 3.76 -9.70
C LEU A 45 2.17 3.88 -10.65
N ASP A 46 1.17 3.00 -10.52
CA ASP A 46 -0.03 2.98 -11.35
C ASP A 46 -0.99 4.14 -11.05
N SER A 47 -0.92 4.73 -9.85
CA SER A 47 -1.77 5.85 -9.46
C SER A 47 -1.48 7.16 -10.20
N GLY A 48 -0.45 7.20 -11.06
CA GLY A 48 -0.08 8.38 -11.85
C GLY A 48 0.42 9.54 -11.00
N LEU A 49 0.83 9.27 -9.76
CA LEU A 49 1.40 10.28 -8.87
C LEU A 49 2.73 10.77 -9.46
N PRO A 50 2.96 12.09 -9.53
CA PRO A 50 4.24 12.63 -9.96
C PRO A 50 5.36 12.06 -9.09
N SER A 51 6.53 11.82 -9.69
CA SER A 51 7.69 11.42 -8.91
C SER A 51 7.93 12.47 -7.81
N PHE A 52 8.44 12.06 -6.65
CA PHE A 52 8.65 12.97 -5.51
C PHE A 52 9.54 14.20 -5.84
N GLU A 53 10.21 14.21 -6.99
CA GLU A 53 11.01 15.35 -7.49
C GLU A 53 10.16 16.48 -8.09
N GLU A 54 8.86 16.26 -8.37
CA GLU A 54 7.96 17.24 -9.02
C GLU A 54 6.91 17.88 -8.06
N VAL A 55 6.98 17.61 -6.76
CA VAL A 55 5.94 18.04 -5.81
C VAL A 55 6.32 19.35 -5.10
N ASP A 56 5.85 20.48 -5.62
CA ASP A 56 5.80 21.74 -4.88
C ASP A 56 4.78 21.66 -3.70
N GLU A 57 4.98 22.46 -2.65
CA GLU A 57 4.16 22.45 -1.41
C GLU A 57 2.63 22.48 -1.56
N PRO A 58 1.99 23.21 -2.51
CA PRO A 58 0.52 23.25 -2.62
C PRO A 58 -0.11 21.91 -3.02
N THR A 59 0.62 20.99 -3.65
CA THR A 59 0.07 19.70 -4.11
C THR A 59 -0.13 18.72 -2.95
N LYS A 60 0.56 18.90 -1.80
CA LYS A 60 0.40 18.05 -0.61
C LYS A 60 -0.99 18.07 0.01
N GLU A 61 -1.68 19.21 -0.06
CA GLU A 61 -3.05 19.35 0.46
C GLU A 61 -4.05 18.59 -0.43
N GLU A 62 -3.89 18.69 -1.76
CA GLU A 62 -4.68 17.93 -2.72
C GLU A 62 -4.44 16.43 -2.59
N PHE A 63 -3.18 16.00 -2.38
CA PHE A 63 -2.86 14.59 -2.11
C PHE A 63 -3.49 14.06 -0.83
N LYS A 64 -3.49 14.84 0.26
CA LYS A 64 -4.18 14.45 1.49
C LYS A 64 -5.68 14.31 1.28
N LYS A 65 -6.27 15.15 0.43
CA LYS A 65 -7.70 15.10 0.13
C LYS A 65 -8.07 13.84 -0.66
N ILE A 66 -7.33 13.53 -1.72
CA ILE A 66 -7.56 12.33 -2.54
C ILE A 66 -7.35 11.05 -1.73
N ALA A 67 -6.25 10.96 -0.97
CA ALA A 67 -5.97 9.81 -0.12
C ALA A 67 -7.06 9.59 0.94
N ARG A 68 -7.64 10.67 1.46
CA ARG A 68 -8.75 10.60 2.43
C ARG A 68 -10.04 10.11 1.80
N GLU A 69 -10.39 10.59 0.61
CA GLU A 69 -11.62 10.17 -0.10
C GLU A 69 -11.58 8.66 -0.44
N VAL A 70 -10.45 8.18 -0.96
CA VAL A 70 -10.27 6.75 -1.27
C VAL A 70 -10.35 5.89 -0.01
N PHE A 71 -9.71 6.32 1.08
CA PHE A 71 -9.73 5.59 2.35
C PHE A 71 -11.14 5.55 2.98
N GLU A 72 -11.88 6.66 2.93
CA GLU A 72 -13.26 6.72 3.43
C GLU A 72 -14.20 5.82 2.63
N GLU A 73 -14.04 5.73 1.30
CA GLU A 73 -14.82 4.80 0.47
C GLU A 73 -14.51 3.33 0.77
N GLU A 74 -13.23 2.95 0.87
CA GLU A 74 -12.85 1.56 1.21
C GLU A 74 -13.39 1.15 2.58
N VAL A 75 -13.25 2.01 3.60
CA VAL A 75 -13.79 1.75 4.94
C VAL A 75 -15.31 1.62 4.89
N ARG A 76 -16.00 2.44 4.09
CA ARG A 76 -17.46 2.38 3.94
C ARG A 76 -17.92 1.10 3.27
N GLN A 77 -17.19 0.60 2.28
CA GLN A 77 -17.47 -0.70 1.65
C GLN A 77 -17.24 -1.85 2.63
N MET A 78 -16.14 -1.83 3.38
CA MET A 78 -15.86 -2.82 4.44
C MET A 78 -16.96 -2.87 5.51
N VAL A 79 -17.47 -1.71 5.93
CA VAL A 79 -18.57 -1.63 6.92
C VAL A 79 -19.86 -2.19 6.35
N LYS A 80 -20.18 -1.90 5.08
CA LYS A 80 -21.35 -2.48 4.40
C LYS A 80 -21.25 -3.99 4.28
N GLU A 81 -20.09 -4.53 3.90
CA GLU A 81 -19.88 -5.98 3.82
C GLU A 81 -20.01 -6.66 5.18
N LYS A 82 -19.49 -6.04 6.26
CA LYS A 82 -19.64 -6.59 7.62
C LYS A 82 -21.08 -6.55 8.11
N LEU A 83 -21.84 -5.50 7.82
CA LEU A 83 -23.26 -5.41 8.16
C LEU A 83 -24.11 -6.41 7.36
N ALA A 84 -23.79 -6.63 6.08
CA ALA A 84 -24.45 -7.63 5.25
C ALA A 84 -24.21 -9.06 5.77
N LYS A 85 -23.00 -9.35 6.26
CA LYS A 85 -22.66 -10.64 6.88
C LYS A 85 -23.22 -10.84 8.28
N ALA A 86 -23.60 -9.77 8.99
CA ALA A 86 -24.18 -9.84 10.33
C ALA A 86 -25.71 -10.00 10.34
N ASN A 87 -26.37 -9.78 9.20
CA ASN A 87 -27.82 -9.92 9.00
C ASN A 87 -28.24 -11.23 8.29
N GLN A 88 -27.30 -12.15 8.06
CA GLN A 88 -27.54 -13.56 7.68
C GLN A 88 -27.29 -14.46 8.89
#